data_AF-A0A4Q6BHY3-F1
#
_entry.id   AF-A0A4Q6BHY3-F1
#
_cell.length_a   1.000
_cell.length_b   1.000
_cell.length_c   1.000
_cell.angle_alpha   90.00
_cell.angle_beta   90.00
_cell.angle_gamma   90.00
#
_symmetry.space_group_name_H-M   'P 1'
#
loop_
_entity.id
_entity.type
_entity.pdbx_description
1 polymer ?
#
loop_
_entity_poly.entity_id
_entity_poly.type
_entity_poly.pdbx_seq_one_letter_code
_entity_poly.pdbx_strand_id
1 'polypeptide(L)' 'MSNLTLLKDAMEDKKFDSRIQERSLQKGILKADELKKQTDLLPDDADNAEYVSIETIANDPSLK' A
#
# COMPACT_ATOMS: atom_id res chain seq x y z
N MET A 1 11.14 19.29 6.78
CA MET A 1 9.97 19.01 5.93
C MET A 1 9.94 17.51 5.73
N SER A 2 9.02 16.80 6.38
CA SER A 2 8.87 15.35 6.13
C SER A 2 8.32 15.19 4.72
N ASN A 3 9.12 14.62 3.83
CA ASN A 3 8.63 14.10 2.56
C ASN A 3 7.66 12.96 2.88
N LEU A 4 6.36 13.24 2.86
CA LEU A 4 5.32 12.21 2.88
C LEU A 4 5.35 11.52 1.51
N THR A 5 6.24 10.54 1.35
CA THR A 5 6.24 9.66 0.19
C THR A 5 4.97 8.82 0.27
N LEU A 6 4.12 8.91 -0.76
CA LEU A 6 2.91 8.09 -0.85
C LEU A 6 3.31 6.61 -0.85
N LEU A 7 2.49 5.75 -0.24
CA LEU A 7 2.63 4.29 -0.22
C LEU A 7 2.81 3.74 -1.64
N LYS A 8 2.10 4.31 -2.62
CA LYS A 8 2.25 3.94 -4.03
C LYS A 8 3.69 4.12 -4.51
N ASP A 9 4.29 5.28 -4.29
CA ASP A 9 5.64 5.60 -4.73
C ASP A 9 6.66 4.73 -3.97
N ALA A 10 6.44 4.51 -2.67
CA ALA A 10 7.28 3.63 -1.86
C ALA A 10 7.22 2.16 -2.30
N MET A 11 6.06 1.68 -2.75
CA MET A 11 5.92 0.34 -3.33
C MET A 11 6.65 0.22 -4.67
N GLU A 12 6.58 1.24 -5.52
CA GLU A 12 7.30 1.28 -6.80
C GLU A 12 8.82 1.32 -6.58
N ASP A 13 9.31 2.21 -5.70
CA ASP A 13 10.72 2.36 -5.36
C ASP A 13 11.32 1.08 -4.78
N LYS A 14 10.58 0.41 -3.88
CA LYS A 14 11.02 -0.84 -3.26
C LYS A 14 10.73 -2.07 -4.12
N LYS A 15 10.17 -1.89 -5.33
CA LYS A 15 9.74 -2.96 -6.24
C LYS A 15 8.87 -4.00 -5.52
N PHE A 16 8.01 -3.52 -4.64
CA PHE A 16 7.17 -4.34 -3.77
C PHE A 16 5.88 -4.69 -4.52
N ASP A 17 5.83 -5.89 -5.13
CA ASP A 17 4.60 -6.47 -5.67
C ASP A 17 4.00 -7.48 -4.67
N SER A 18 2.89 -7.11 -4.05
CA SER A 18 2.20 -7.93 -3.03
C SER A 18 1.86 -9.33 -3.53
N ARG A 19 1.49 -9.48 -4.81
CA ARG A 19 1.13 -10.78 -5.40
C ARG A 19 2.33 -11.71 -5.52
N ILE A 20 3.51 -11.15 -5.78
CA ILE A 20 4.76 -11.91 -5.85
C ILE A 20 5.20 -12.31 -4.44
N GLN A 21 5.07 -11.40 -3.47
CA GLN A 21 5.43 -11.65 -2.08
C GLN A 21 4.53 -12.74 -1.46
N GLU A 22 3.22 -12.68 -1.68
CA GLU A 22 2.27 -13.71 -1.24
C GLU A 22 2.58 -15.09 -1.82
N ARG A 23 2.88 -15.16 -3.13
CA ARG A 23 3.28 -16.43 -3.76
C ARG A 23 4.61 -16.94 -3.22
N SER A 24 5.55 -16.05 -2.88
CA SER A 24 6.85 -16.42 -2.33
C SER A 24 6.73 -16.93 -0.90
N LEU A 25 5.83 -16.35 -0.11
CA LEU A 25 5.47 -16.83 1.22
C LEU A 25 4.81 -18.21 1.17
N GLN A 26 3.83 -18.41 0.27
CA GLN A 26 3.16 -19.70 0.09
C GLN A 26 4.11 -20.81 -0.36
N LYS A 27 5.11 -20.46 -1.19
CA LYS A 27 6.15 -21.39 -1.64
C LYS A 27 7.27 -21.62 -0.61
N GLY A 28 7.23 -20.93 0.54
CA GLY A 28 8.27 -21.00 1.57
C GLY A 28 9.62 -20.41 1.16
N ILE A 29 9.66 -19.64 0.06
CA ILE A 29 10.87 -18.93 -0.43
C ILE A 29 11.18 -17.73 0.47
N LEU A 30 10.14 -17.11 1.03
CA LEU A 30 10.22 -16.00 1.94
C LEU A 30 9.63 -16.42 3.29
N LYS A 31 10.27 -16.01 4.40
CA LYS A 31 9.69 -16.22 5.74
C LYS A 31 8.70 -15.11 6.08
N ALA A 32 7.68 -15.42 6.89
CA ALA A 32 6.69 -14.44 7.34
C ALA A 32 7.34 -13.24 8.05
N ASP A 33 8.41 -13.48 8.82
CA ASP A 33 9.14 -12.42 9.53
C ASP A 33 9.87 -11.46 8.57
N GLU A 34 10.33 -11.97 7.42
CA GLU A 34 10.99 -11.16 6.40
C GLU A 34 9.98 -10.31 5.64
N LEU A 35 8.81 -10.89 5.32
CA LEU A 35 7.70 -10.14 4.74
C LEU A 35 7.26 -9.00 5.65
N LYS A 36 7.11 -9.29 6.95
CA LYS A 36 6.72 -8.30 7.95
C LYS A 36 7.72 -7.15 8.04
N LYS A 37 9.02 -7.45 8.08
CA LYS A 37 10.06 -6.40 8.07
C LYS A 37 10.01 -5.54 6.82
N GLN A 38 9.67 -6.10 5.66
CA GLN A 38 9.56 -5.33 4.42
C GLN A 38 8.34 -4.42 4.43
N THR A 39 7.20 -4.91 4.93
CA THR A 39 5.96 -4.12 5.03
C THR A 39 6.06 -3.04 6.09
N ASP A 40 6.74 -3.29 7.22
CA ASP A 40 6.94 -2.31 8.30
C ASP A 40 7.79 -1.11 7.86
N LEU A 41 8.54 -1.24 6.76
CA LEU A 41 9.31 -0.14 6.19
C LEU A 41 8.49 0.71 5.21
N LEU A 42 7.29 0.28 4.82
CA LEU A 42 6.43 1.06 3.93
C LEU A 42 5.72 2.17 4.74
N PRO A 43 5.58 3.38 4.17
CA PRO A 43 4.84 4.45 4.82
C PRO A 43 3.36 4.09 4.95
N ASP A 44 2.73 4.48 6.05
CA ASP A 44 1.29 4.38 6.25
C ASP A 44 0.61 5.66 5.73
N ASP A 45 -0.22 5.52 4.71
CA ASP A 45 -0.94 6.63 4.08
C ASP A 45 -2.30 6.89 4.76
N ALA A 46 -2.66 6.17 5.83
CA ALA A 46 -3.94 6.36 6.52
C ALA A 46 -4.17 7.82 6.97
N ASP A 47 -3.11 8.53 7.35
CA ASP A 47 -3.17 9.95 7.73
C ASP A 47 -3.35 10.90 6.53
N ASN A 48 -3.01 10.45 5.32
CA ASN A 48 -3.17 11.19 4.06
C ASN A 48 -4.47 10.84 3.32
N ALA A 49 -5.19 9.82 3.78
CA ALA A 49 -6.43 9.38 3.17
C ALA A 49 -7.55 10.36 3.53
N GLU A 50 -8.04 11.10 2.53
CA GLU A 50 -9.25 11.90 2.70
C GLU A 50 -10.44 10.97 2.92
N TYR A 51 -11.11 11.09 4.06
CA TYR A 51 -12.32 10.31 4.33
C TYR A 51 -13.45 10.81 3.44
N VAL A 52 -13.75 10.06 2.38
CA VAL A 52 -14.84 10.37 1.47
C VAL A 52 -16.08 9.61 1.91
N SER A 53 -17.18 10.34 2.15
CA SER A 53 -18.46 9.71 2.49
C SER A 53 -19.04 8.94 1.29
N ILE A 54 -19.88 7.93 1.56
CA ILE A 54 -20.58 7.16 0.52
C ILE A 54 -21.41 8.11 -0.38
N GLU A 55 -22.00 9.13 0.21
CA GLU A 55 -22.81 10.15 -0.50
C GLU A 55 -21.95 11.01 -1.43
N THR A 56 -20.70 11.30 -1.04
CA THR A 56 -19.74 12.04 -1.87
C THR A 56 -19.33 11.20 -3.08
N ILE A 57 -19.06 9.90 -2.90
CA ILE A 57 -18.72 8.98 -4.01
C ILE A 57 -19.90 8.83 -4.98
N ALA A 58 -21.12 8.64 -4.46
CA ALA A 58 -22.31 8.42 -5.28
C ALA A 58 -22.70 9.62 -6.15
N ASN A 59 -22.29 10.82 -5.75
CA ASN A 59 -22.60 12.08 -6.43
C ASN A 59 -21.44 12.65 -7.24
N ASP A 60 -20.27 12.00 -7.26
CA ASP A 60 -19.13 12.44 -8.07
C ASP A 60 -19.42 12.18 -9.57
N PRO A 61 -19.56 13.22 -10.41
CA PRO A 61 -19.85 13.07 -11.82
C PRO A 61 -18.65 12.55 -12.64
N SER A 62 -17.44 12.52 -12.07
CA SER A 62 -16.24 11.99 -12.73
C SER A 62 -16.15 10.45 -12.67
N LEU A 63 -16.94 9.81 -11.80
CA LEU A 63 -17.02 8.36 -11.63
C LEU A 63 -18.19 7.71 -12.40
N LYS A 64 -18.90 8.49 -13.24
CA LYS A 64 -20.05 8.04 -14.05
C LYS A 64 -19.70 7.88 -15.52
#